data_AF-A0AAD8HTI2-F1
#
_entry.id   AF-A0AAD8HTI2-F1
#
_cell.length_a   1.000
_cell.length_b   1.000
_cell.length_c   1.000
_cell.angle_alpha   90.00
_cell.angle_beta   90.00
_cell.angle_gamma   90.00
#
_symmetry.space_group_name_H-M   'P 1'
#
loop_
_entity.id
_entity.type
_entity.pdbx_description
1 polymer ?
#
loop_
_entity_poly.entity_id
_entity_poly.type
_entity_poly.pdbx_seq_one_letter_code
_entity_poly.pdbx_strand_id
1 'polypeptide(L)'
;MMESYRVMLTYIKSAVTRNYSEKCLNSIMDFVSRSASKNFGLLQEFYQTTLKTLKEAKNERLWFKTNLKLCKIWFDMGEYGRMNKVWNSINHAKSQMVVMIRRKQGSQSSHANIIP
;
A
#
# COMPACT_ATOMS: atom_id res chain seq x y z
N MET A 1 -3.30 10.03 -20.35
CA MET A 1 -3.54 10.18 -18.89
C MET A 1 -2.82 9.11 -18.08
N MET A 2 -3.01 7.81 -18.36
CA MET A 2 -2.26 6.73 -17.70
C MET A 2 -0.76 6.72 -18.01
N GLU A 3 -0.35 7.13 -19.22
CA GLU A 3 1.08 7.23 -19.60
C GLU A 3 1.85 8.16 -18.67
N SER A 4 1.36 9.38 -18.46
CA SER A 4 1.93 10.36 -17.55
C SER A 4 1.98 9.86 -16.10
N TYR A 5 0.97 9.07 -15.70
CA TYR A 5 0.96 8.45 -14.37
C TYR A 5 2.03 7.36 -14.22
N ARG A 6 2.25 6.53 -15.25
CA ARG A 6 3.31 5.51 -15.26
C ARG A 6 4.70 6.15 -15.20
N VAL A 7 4.91 7.22 -15.97
CA VAL A 7 6.14 8.01 -15.92
C VAL A 7 6.35 8.60 -14.52
N MET A 8 5.31 9.16 -13.90
CA MET A 8 5.39 9.66 -12.52
C MET A 8 5.77 8.56 -11.53
N LEU A 9 5.19 7.36 -11.67
CA LEU A 9 5.49 6.20 -10.83
C LEU A 9 6.96 5.75 -10.97
N THR A 10 7.58 5.89 -12.14
CA THR A 10 9.01 5.61 -12.29
C THR A 10 9.88 6.58 -11.49
N TYR A 11 9.51 7.86 -11.40
CA TYR A 11 10.19 8.82 -10.52
C TYR A 11 10.00 8.47 -9.04
N ILE A 12 8.80 8.02 -8.65
CA ILE A 12 8.49 7.58 -7.28
C ILE A 12 9.37 6.42 -6.82
N LYS A 13 9.75 5.53 -7.74
CA LYS A 13 10.59 4.36 -7.48
C LYS A 13 12.06 4.70 -7.25
N SER A 14 12.60 5.70 -7.97
CA SER A 14 14.05 5.90 -8.07
C SER A 14 14.56 7.24 -7.55
N ALA A 15 13.77 8.31 -7.61
CA ALA A 15 14.29 9.68 -7.51
C ALA A 15 13.84 10.46 -6.26
N VAL A 16 12.78 10.02 -5.58
CA VAL A 16 12.16 10.80 -4.49
C VAL A 16 12.19 10.09 -3.15
N THR A 17 12.39 10.90 -2.10
CA THR A 17 12.34 10.44 -0.71
C THR A 17 10.99 9.82 -0.39
N ARG A 18 10.99 8.81 0.47
CA ARG A 18 9.79 8.07 0.88
C ARG A 18 8.62 9.00 1.24
N ASN A 19 8.90 10.10 1.95
CA ASN A 19 7.90 11.05 2.42
C ASN A 19 7.21 11.82 1.28
N TYR A 20 7.94 12.17 0.22
CA TYR A 20 7.37 12.85 -0.94
C TYR A 20 6.46 11.91 -1.74
N SER A 21 6.92 10.66 -1.94
CA SER A 21 6.13 9.61 -2.58
C SER A 21 4.80 9.36 -1.86
N GLU A 22 4.80 9.40 -0.52
CA GLU A 22 3.57 9.29 0.28
C GLU A 22 2.62 10.47 0.08
N LYS A 23 3.11 11.72 0.10
CA LYS A 23 2.28 12.91 -0.16
C LYS A 23 1.66 12.89 -1.55
N CYS A 24 2.47 12.57 -2.55
CA CYS A 24 2.06 12.49 -3.94
C CYS A 24 0.96 11.45 -4.14
N LEU A 25 1.18 10.23 -3.62
CA LEU A 25 0.22 9.15 -3.73
C LEU A 25 -1.05 9.41 -2.95
N ASN A 26 -1.00 10.04 -1.78
CA ASN A 26 -2.22 10.46 -1.07
C ASN A 26 -3.03 11.47 -1.91
N SER A 27 -2.38 12.47 -2.52
CA SER A 27 -3.07 13.45 -3.38
C SER A 27 -3.75 12.79 -4.58
N ILE A 28 -3.07 11.86 -5.24
CA ILE A 28 -3.63 11.11 -6.37
C ILE A 28 -4.77 10.23 -5.89
N MET A 29 -4.60 9.54 -4.77
CA MET A 29 -5.63 8.68 -4.20
C MET A 29 -6.88 9.46 -3.79
N ASP A 30 -6.76 10.69 -3.32
CA ASP A 30 -7.89 11.55 -2.98
C ASP A 30 -8.57 12.10 -4.24
N PHE A 31 -7.80 12.47 -5.27
CA PHE A 31 -8.35 12.83 -6.59
C PHE A 31 -9.14 11.67 -7.21
N VAL A 32 -8.55 10.48 -7.17
CA VAL A 32 -9.11 9.23 -7.69
C VAL A 32 -10.33 8.79 -6.87
N SER A 33 -10.32 8.93 -5.54
CA SER A 33 -11.48 8.64 -4.69
C SER A 33 -12.67 9.56 -5.01
N ARG A 34 -12.41 10.83 -5.35
CA ARG A 34 -13.45 11.78 -5.79
C ARG A 34 -14.03 11.47 -7.16
N SER A 35 -13.26 10.82 -8.03
CA SER A 35 -13.64 10.48 -9.41
C SER A 35 -14.11 9.03 -9.57
N ALA A 36 -13.94 8.19 -8.56
CA ALA A 36 -14.40 6.80 -8.48
C ALA A 36 -15.91 6.64 -8.75
N SER A 37 -16.70 7.66 -8.46
CA SER A 37 -18.15 7.69 -8.75
C SER A 37 -18.49 7.72 -10.24
N LYS A 38 -17.53 7.99 -11.13
CA LYS A 38 -17.79 8.17 -12.57
C LYS A 38 -17.12 7.14 -13.48
N ASN A 39 -15.97 6.56 -13.12
CA ASN A 39 -15.22 5.66 -14.01
C ASN A 39 -14.44 4.57 -13.25
N PHE A 40 -15.09 3.43 -13.03
CA PHE A 40 -14.52 2.31 -12.27
C PHE A 40 -13.37 1.57 -12.98
N GLY A 41 -13.39 1.47 -14.31
CA GLY A 41 -12.31 0.80 -15.06
C GLY A 41 -10.96 1.51 -14.93
N LEU A 42 -10.96 2.84 -15.05
CA LEU A 42 -9.77 3.68 -14.84
C LEU A 42 -9.26 3.61 -13.41
N LEU A 43 -10.19 3.58 -12.44
CA LEU A 43 -9.89 3.44 -11.02
C LEU A 43 -9.09 2.16 -10.74
N GLN A 44 -9.58 1.04 -11.27
CA GLN A 44 -8.93 -0.26 -11.13
C GLN A 44 -7.50 -0.25 -11.72
N GLU A 45 -7.33 0.28 -12.92
CA GLU A 45 -6.02 0.34 -13.57
C GLU A 45 -5.02 1.21 -12.80
N PHE A 46 -5.49 2.36 -12.28
CA PHE A 46 -4.71 3.22 -11.40
C PHE A 46 -4.20 2.43 -10.20
N TYR A 47 -5.11 1.87 -9.40
CA TYR A 47 -4.76 1.18 -8.17
C TYR A 47 -3.84 -0.02 -8.41
N GLN A 48 -4.08 -0.84 -9.45
CA GLN A 48 -3.19 -1.95 -9.78
C GLN A 48 -1.77 -1.46 -10.11
N THR A 49 -1.66 -0.41 -10.92
CA THR A 49 -0.37 0.16 -11.33
C THR A 49 0.37 0.78 -10.14
N THR A 50 -0.35 1.49 -9.26
CA THR A 50 0.20 2.04 -8.02
C THR A 50 0.73 0.94 -7.10
N LEU A 51 -0.06 -0.12 -6.89
CA LEU A 51 0.28 -1.21 -5.99
C LEU A 51 1.50 -1.99 -6.47
N LYS A 52 1.63 -2.20 -7.78
CA LYS A 52 2.81 -2.84 -8.37
C LYS A 52 4.07 -2.01 -8.09
N THR A 53 4.00 -0.71 -8.34
CA THR A 53 5.12 0.21 -8.09
C THR A 53 5.48 0.27 -6.61
N LEU A 54 4.49 0.34 -5.73
CA LEU A 54 4.70 0.38 -4.28
C LEU A 54 5.33 -0.91 -3.73
N LYS A 55 4.96 -2.06 -4.29
CA LYS A 55 5.55 -3.36 -3.95
C LYS A 55 7.03 -3.40 -4.35
N GLU A 56 7.36 -2.90 -5.53
CA GLU A 56 8.75 -2.78 -6.00
C GLU A 56 9.56 -1.76 -5.17
N ALA A 57 8.93 -0.66 -4.75
CA ALA A 57 9.54 0.36 -3.91
C ALA A 57 9.71 -0.06 -2.42
N LYS A 58 9.37 -1.30 -2.05
CA LYS A 58 9.39 -1.82 -0.67
C LYS A 58 8.65 -0.94 0.36
N ASN A 59 7.65 -0.17 -0.09
CA ASN A 59 6.92 0.74 0.80
C ASN A 59 5.65 0.06 1.36
N GLU A 60 5.85 -0.94 2.22
CA GLU A 60 4.78 -1.80 2.75
C GLU A 60 3.67 -1.03 3.47
N ARG A 61 4.02 0.01 4.23
CA ARG A 61 3.06 0.82 4.99
C ARG A 61 2.05 1.53 4.09
N LEU A 62 2.54 2.19 3.04
CA LEU A 62 1.67 2.89 2.10
C LEU A 62 0.93 1.92 1.18
N TRP A 63 1.59 0.84 0.77
CA TRP A 63 0.99 -0.26 0.01
C TRP A 63 -0.23 -0.84 0.76
N PHE A 64 -0.09 -1.07 2.06
CA PHE A 64 -1.18 -1.56 2.91
C PHE A 64 -2.35 -0.58 2.97
N LYS A 65 -2.09 0.71 3.23
CA LYS A 65 -3.13 1.75 3.28
C LYS A 65 -3.89 1.87 1.96
N THR A 66 -3.17 1.77 0.85
CA THR A 66 -3.72 1.81 -0.52
C THR A 66 -4.62 0.61 -0.79
N ASN A 67 -4.14 -0.60 -0.45
CA ASN A 67 -4.93 -1.83 -0.58
C ASN A 67 -6.22 -1.79 0.24
N LEU A 68 -6.18 -1.21 1.45
CA LEU A 68 -7.37 -1.09 2.30
C LEU A 68 -8.43 -0.18 1.68
N LYS A 69 -8.02 0.95 1.10
CA LYS A 69 -8.93 1.86 0.39
C LYS A 69 -9.50 1.20 -0.86
N LEU A 70 -8.67 0.44 -1.58
CA LEU A 70 -9.11 -0.37 -2.72
C LEU A 70 -10.14 -1.43 -2.31
N CYS A 71 -9.89 -2.19 -1.23
CA CYS A 71 -10.85 -3.16 -0.69
C CYS A 71 -12.20 -2.50 -0.35
N LYS A 72 -12.19 -1.32 0.26
CA LYS A 72 -13.41 -0.58 0.57
C LYS A 72 -14.19 -0.23 -0.70
N ILE A 73 -13.51 0.22 -1.74
CA ILE A 73 -14.14 0.50 -3.04
C ILE A 73 -14.74 -0.78 -3.65
N TRP A 74 -14.02 -1.91 -3.64
CA TRP A 74 -14.57 -3.18 -4.13
C TRP A 74 -15.79 -3.65 -3.32
N PHE A 75 -15.79 -3.40 -2.01
CA PHE A 75 -16.90 -3.69 -1.12
C PHE A 75 -18.13 -2.81 -1.46
N ASP A 76 -17.92 -1.50 -1.61
CA ASP A 76 -18.99 -0.56 -1.99
C ASP A 76 -19.59 -0.89 -3.37
N MET A 77 -18.81 -1.54 -4.23
CA MET A 77 -19.22 -1.98 -5.58
C MET A 77 -19.84 -3.39 -5.62
N GLY A 78 -19.82 -4.16 -4.52
CA GLY A 78 -20.35 -5.54 -4.48
C GLY A 78 -19.49 -6.59 -5.20
N GLU A 79 -18.24 -6.27 -5.56
CA GLU A 79 -17.33 -7.14 -6.32
C GLU A 79 -16.44 -7.96 -5.37
N TYR A 80 -17.09 -8.86 -4.64
CA TYR A 80 -16.47 -9.65 -3.57
C TYR A 80 -15.36 -10.59 -4.06
N GLY A 81 -15.42 -11.07 -5.30
CA GLY A 81 -14.42 -11.99 -5.86
C GLY A 81 -13.03 -11.37 -5.99
N ARG A 82 -12.97 -10.10 -6.42
CA ARG A 82 -11.71 -9.34 -6.53
C ARG A 82 -11.29 -8.78 -5.18
N MET A 83 -12.26 -8.36 -4.36
CA MET A 83 -12.02 -7.95 -2.97
C MET A 83 -11.28 -9.04 -2.18
N ASN A 84 -11.72 -10.30 -2.27
CA ASN A 84 -11.17 -11.38 -1.46
C ASN A 84 -9.68 -11.65 -1.77
N LYS A 85 -9.26 -11.47 -3.03
CA LYS A 85 -7.85 -11.57 -3.43
C LYS A 85 -6.99 -10.46 -2.82
N VAL A 86 -7.50 -9.23 -2.83
CA VAL A 86 -6.80 -8.08 -2.21
C VAL A 86 -6.76 -8.26 -0.69
N TRP A 87 -7.87 -8.68 -0.08
CA TRP A 87 -7.99 -8.94 1.36
C TRP A 87 -7.04 -10.02 1.84
N ASN A 88 -6.93 -11.15 1.14
CA ASN A 88 -5.98 -12.21 1.49
C ASN A 88 -4.53 -11.73 1.42
N SER A 89 -4.20 -10.90 0.42
CA SER A 89 -2.88 -10.29 0.29
C SER A 89 -2.58 -9.34 1.46
N ILE A 90 -3.57 -8.55 1.89
CA ILE A 90 -3.51 -7.68 3.07
C ILE A 90 -3.30 -8.51 4.35
N ASN A 91 -4.11 -9.55 4.58
CA ASN A 91 -4.04 -10.38 5.79
C ASN A 91 -2.71 -11.10 5.92
N HIS A 92 -2.17 -11.61 4.82
CA HIS A 92 -0.85 -12.21 4.80
C HIS A 92 0.24 -11.20 5.19
N ALA A 93 0.19 -9.97 4.63
CA ALA A 93 1.13 -8.91 4.99
C ALA A 93 0.99 -8.49 6.47
N LYS A 94 -0.24 -8.42 6.99
CA LYS A 94 -0.53 -8.12 8.40
C LYS A 94 0.07 -9.18 9.33
N SER A 95 -0.09 -10.45 8.98
CA SER A 95 0.46 -11.56 9.75
C SER A 95 1.99 -11.49 9.80
N GLN A 96 2.65 -11.17 8.69
CA GLN A 96 4.10 -10.97 8.66
C GLN A 96 4.56 -9.77 9.51
N MET A 97 3.86 -8.64 9.49
CA MET A 97 4.19 -7.51 10.37
C MET A 97 4.03 -7.86 11.85
N VAL A 98 2.98 -8.59 12.22
CA VAL A 98 2.77 -9.05 13.61
C VAL A 98 3.90 -9.99 14.05
N VAL A 99 4.35 -10.90 13.18
CA VAL A 99 5.49 -11.78 13.44
C VAL A 99 6.79 -10.98 13.58
N MET A 100 7.02 -9.96 12.75
CA MET A 100 8.20 -9.08 12.86
C MET A 100 8.18 -8.25 14.15
N ILE A 101 7.03 -7.74 14.57
CA ILE A 101 6.88 -6.99 15.84
C ILE A 101 7.13 -7.92 17.03
N ARG A 102 6.56 -9.14 17.02
CA ARG A 102 6.83 -10.15 18.06
C ARG A 102 8.32 -10.53 18.14
N ARG A 103 9.01 -10.68 17.00
CA ARG A 103 10.45 -10.97 16.97
C ARG A 103 11.30 -9.81 17.51
N LYS A 104 10.93 -8.55 17.24
CA LYS A 104 11.65 -7.39 17.77
C LYS A 104 11.50 -7.18 19.28
N GLN A 105 10.36 -7.58 19.87
CA GLN A 105 10.19 -7.52 21.33
C GLN A 105 11.01 -8.58 22.09
N GLY A 106 11.32 -9.71 21.47
CA GLY A 106 12.15 -10.77 22.08
C GLY A 106 13.66 -10.50 22.14
N SER A 107 14.21 -9.57 21.35
CA SER A 107 15.65 -9.27 21.33
C SER A 107 16.08 -8.12 22.24
N GLN A 108 15.16 -7.38 22.87
CA GLN A 108 15.51 -6.30 23.80
C GLN A 108 15.66 -6.75 25.26
N SER A 109 15.37 -8.02 25.60
CA SER A 109 15.45 -8.51 26.99
C SER A 109 16.79 -9.16 27.39
N SER A 110 17.77 -9.30 26.49
CA SER A 110 19.02 -10.02 26.78
C SER A 110 20.22 -9.13 27.14
N HIS A 111 20.07 -7.81 27.22
CA HIS A 111 21.17 -6.88 27.52
C HIS A 111 21.05 -6.14 28.87
N ALA A 112 20.28 -6.67 29.82
CA ALA A 112 20.07 -6.01 31.12
C ALA A 112 20.63 -6.79 32.32
N ASN A 113 21.57 -7.73 32.14
CA ASN A 113 22.15 -8.41 33.30
C ASN A 113 23.60 -8.86 33.11
N ILE A 114 24.51 -7.91 32.88
CA ILE A 114 25.93 -8.09 33.21
C ILE A 114 26.45 -6.72 33.64
N ILE A 115 26.69 -6.54 34.94
CA ILE A 115 27.87 -5.92 35.57
C ILE A 115 27.72 -6.17 37.08
N PRO A 116 28.81 -6.58 37.78
CA PRO A 116 28.79 -7.20 39.10
C PRO A 116 28.33 -6.31 40.26
#